data_AF-A0A7V3CTF0-F1
#
_entry.id   AF-A0A7V3CTF0-F1
#
_cell.length_a   1.000
_cell.length_b   1.000
_cell.length_c   1.000
_cell.angle_alpha   90.00
_cell.angle_beta   90.00
_cell.angle_gamma   90.00
#
_symmetry.space_group_name_H-M   'P 1'
#
loop_
_entity.id
_entity.type
_entity.pdbx_description
1 polymer ?
#
loop_
_entity_poly.entity_id
_entity_poly.type
_entity_poly.pdbx_seq_one_letter_code
_entity_poly.pdbx_strand_id
1 'polypeptide(L)'
;SWLYTYSKNMCLMELRKKQSQLKKDLELQDNKVLFMDSGSDLHLNSNDEKENTISQLETALAGLSKEQKQCIILFYYKNKSYNEIVDITGFNANEVKSYIQNGKRNLKNKITELHNGQQAE
;
A
#
# COMPACT_ATOMS: atom_id res chain seq x y z
N SER A 1 36.50 -1.69 -30.75
CA SER A 1 35.05 -1.44 -30.88
C SER A 1 34.18 -2.43 -30.08
N TRP A 2 34.42 -3.75 -30.19
CA TRP A 2 33.64 -4.77 -29.45
C TRP A 2 33.83 -4.74 -27.92
N LEU A 3 35.08 -4.68 -27.45
CA LEU A 3 35.40 -4.66 -26.01
C LEU A 3 34.79 -3.42 -25.30
N TYR A 4 34.86 -2.24 -25.93
CA TYR A 4 34.24 -1.03 -25.40
C TYR A 4 32.73 -1.17 -25.27
N THR A 5 32.07 -1.73 -26.29
CA THR A 5 30.62 -1.94 -26.29
C THR A 5 30.20 -2.98 -25.23
N TYR A 6 30.96 -4.06 -25.10
CA TYR A 6 30.73 -5.09 -24.10
C TYR A 6 30.88 -4.52 -22.67
N SER A 7 31.99 -3.83 -22.40
CA SER A 7 32.23 -3.20 -21.10
C SER A 7 31.18 -2.13 -20.78
N LYS A 8 30.78 -1.31 -21.76
CA LYS A 8 29.70 -0.32 -21.60
C LYS A 8 28.37 -0.98 -21.24
N ASN A 9 28.00 -2.06 -21.92
CA ASN A 9 26.75 -2.78 -21.67
C ASN A 9 26.75 -3.47 -20.31
N MET A 10 27.89 -4.06 -19.90
CA MET A 10 28.05 -4.62 -18.55
C MET A 10 27.88 -3.54 -17.48
N CYS A 11 28.52 -2.38 -17.63
CA CYS A 11 28.36 -1.26 -16.69
C CYS A 11 26.90 -0.77 -16.65
N LEU A 12 26.22 -0.66 -17.79
CA LEU A 12 24.81 -0.25 -17.84
C LEU A 12 23.88 -1.27 -17.17
N MET A 13 24.13 -2.56 -17.33
CA MET A 13 23.37 -3.62 -16.65
C MET A 13 23.55 -3.52 -15.13
N GLU A 14 24.77 -3.32 -14.65
CA GLU A 14 25.05 -3.16 -13.21
C GLU A 14 24.40 -1.90 -12.63
N LEU A 15 24.39 -0.79 -13.37
CA LEU A 15 23.68 0.43 -12.96
C LEU A 15 22.16 0.22 -12.87
N ARG A 16 21.56 -0.48 -13.85
CA ARG A 16 20.11 -0.79 -13.84
C ARG A 16 19.74 -1.70 -12.66
N LYS A 17 20.57 -2.70 -12.34
CA LYS A 17 20.36 -3.58 -11.18
C LYS A 17 20.37 -2.77 -9.88
N LYS A 18 21.35 -1.88 -9.70
CA LYS A 18 21.45 -1.02 -8.51
C LYS A 18 20.24 -0.09 -8.36
N GLN A 19 19.77 0.50 -9.47
CA GLN A 19 18.58 1.35 -9.45
C GLN A 19 17.30 0.58 -9.09
N SER A 20 17.15 -0.64 -9.62
CA SER A 20 16.03 -1.53 -9.28
C SER A 20 16.05 -1.95 -7.81
N GLN A 21 17.23 -2.25 -7.27
CA GLN A 21 17.40 -2.58 -5.86
C GLN A 21 17.07 -1.40 -4.95
N LEU A 22 17.60 -0.21 -5.26
CA LEU A 22 17.31 1.01 -4.50
C LEU A 22 15.81 1.33 -4.48
N LYS A 23 15.11 1.14 -5.60
CA LYS A 23 13.66 1.33 -5.67
C LYS A 23 12.92 0.37 -4.74
N LYS A 24 13.31 -0.91 -4.70
CA LYS A 24 12.73 -1.91 -3.80
C LYS A 24 12.99 -1.59 -2.33
N ASP A 25 14.20 -1.12 -2.02
CA ASP A 25 14.58 -0.76 -0.65
C ASP A 25 13.80 0.47 -0.16
N LEU A 26 13.60 1.46 -1.03
CA LEU A 26 12.75 2.62 -0.74
C LEU A 26 11.27 2.23 -0.57
N GLU A 27 10.74 1.35 -1.40
CA GLU A 27 9.37 0.82 -1.24
C GLU A 27 9.20 0.04 0.09
N LEU A 28 10.22 -0.70 0.53
CA LEU A 28 10.24 -1.37 1.84
C LEU A 28 10.32 -0.37 3.01
N GLN A 29 11.11 0.70 2.86
CA GLN A 29 11.25 1.73 3.87
C GLN A 29 9.99 2.58 4.01
N ASP A 30 9.31 2.91 2.91
CA ASP A 30 8.04 3.64 2.90
C ASP A 30 6.91 2.83 3.56
N ASN A 31 6.94 1.50 3.37
CA ASN A 31 6.08 0.61 4.14
C ASN A 31 6.36 0.69 5.65
N LYS A 32 7.64 0.75 6.07
CA LYS A 32 8.05 0.83 7.48
C LYS A 32 7.69 2.17 8.15
N VAL A 33 7.76 3.28 7.42
CA VAL A 33 7.36 4.61 7.93
C VAL A 33 5.86 4.67 8.20
N LEU A 34 5.04 3.95 7.43
CA LEU A 34 3.59 3.85 7.66
C LEU A 34 3.18 2.83 8.74
N PHE A 35 4.12 2.01 9.24
CA PHE A 35 3.89 1.12 10.39
C PHE A 35 4.21 1.80 11.73
N MET A 36 4.81 3.00 11.72
CA MET A 36 5.08 3.78 12.92
C MET A 36 4.29 5.08 12.88
N ASP A 37 2.98 4.97 12.76
CA ASP A 37 2.08 6.01 13.27
C ASP A 37 1.70 5.65 14.72
N SER A 38 2.72 5.70 15.58
CA SER A 38 2.52 5.96 17.00
C SER A 38 2.64 7.46 17.25
N GLY A 39 2.09 8.27 16.33
CA GLY A 39 1.78 9.67 16.57
C GLY A 39 0.54 9.70 17.45
N SER A 40 0.75 9.88 18.74
CA SER A 40 -0.31 10.18 19.69
C SER A 40 -1.06 11.45 19.26
N ASP A 41 -2.14 11.29 18.51
CA ASP A 41 -3.26 12.21 18.56
C ASP A 41 -4.50 11.40 18.95
N LEU A 42 -4.45 10.91 20.19
CA LEU A 42 -5.64 10.58 20.96
C LEU A 42 -6.36 11.90 21.26
N HIS A 43 -6.99 12.50 20.25
CA HIS A 43 -7.98 13.53 20.51
C HIS A 43 -9.20 12.83 21.09
N LEU A 44 -9.17 12.70 22.42
CA LEU A 44 -10.31 12.42 23.26
C LEU A 44 -11.40 13.44 22.93
N ASN A 45 -12.37 13.14 22.07
CA ASN A 45 -13.76 13.62 22.19
C ASN A 45 -14.74 12.95 21.19
N SER A 46 -15.85 12.45 21.77
CA SER A 46 -17.07 11.89 21.17
C SER A 46 -17.03 10.46 20.59
N ASN A 47 -18.01 9.64 21.00
CA ASN A 47 -18.33 8.36 20.34
C ASN A 47 -18.78 8.59 18.88
N ASP A 48 -19.37 9.76 18.61
CA ASP A 48 -19.89 10.14 17.30
C ASP A 48 -18.78 10.24 16.24
N GLU A 49 -17.60 10.77 16.58
CA GLU A 49 -16.46 10.80 15.65
C GLU A 49 -15.92 9.41 15.30
N LYS A 50 -15.96 8.47 16.26
CA LYS A 50 -15.58 7.07 16.01
C LYS A 50 -16.58 6.37 15.10
N GLU A 51 -17.88 6.56 15.34
CA GLU A 51 -18.93 6.02 14.47
C GLU A 51 -18.85 6.61 13.06
N ASN A 52 -18.60 7.92 12.93
CA ASN A 52 -18.39 8.58 11.64
C ASN A 52 -17.17 8.00 10.91
N THR A 53 -16.04 7.84 11.62
CA THR A 53 -14.83 7.22 11.05
C THR A 53 -15.07 5.79 10.57
N ILE A 54 -15.83 4.99 11.33
CA ILE A 54 -16.21 3.62 10.95
C ILE A 54 -17.06 3.63 9.67
N SER A 55 -18.10 4.47 9.61
CA SER A 55 -18.97 4.61 8.43
C SER A 55 -18.20 5.06 7.19
N GLN A 56 -17.24 5.98 7.33
CA GLN A 56 -16.36 6.41 6.25
C GLN A 56 -15.47 5.28 5.75
N LEU A 57 -14.94 4.46 6.66
CA LEU A 57 -14.13 3.30 6.30
C LEU A 57 -14.95 2.25 5.54
N GLU A 58 -16.18 1.98 5.98
CA GLU A 58 -17.10 1.06 5.27
C GLU A 58 -17.38 1.54 3.85
N THR A 59 -17.67 2.83 3.70
CA THR A 59 -17.88 3.48 2.40
C THR A 59 -16.63 3.40 1.52
N ALA A 60 -15.46 3.68 2.09
CA ALA A 60 -14.19 3.60 1.37
C ALA A 60 -13.87 2.17 0.92
N LEU A 61 -14.13 1.16 1.76
CA LEU A 61 -13.97 -0.26 1.44
C LEU A 61 -14.92 -0.73 0.33
N ALA A 62 -16.11 -0.13 0.22
CA ALA A 62 -17.04 -0.42 -0.88
C ALA A 62 -16.52 0.09 -2.24
N GLY A 63 -15.66 1.11 -2.25
CA GLY A 63 -15.06 1.67 -3.46
C GLY A 63 -13.83 0.92 -3.99
N LEU A 64 -13.32 -0.07 -3.26
CA LEU A 64 -12.19 -0.88 -3.73
C LEU A 64 -12.63 -1.93 -4.75
N SER A 65 -11.71 -2.32 -5.65
CA SER A 65 -11.92 -3.52 -6.48
C SER A 65 -12.02 -4.76 -5.59
N LYS A 66 -12.64 -5.83 -6.12
CA LYS A 66 -12.81 -7.08 -5.36
C LYS A 66 -11.47 -7.64 -4.90
N GLU A 67 -10.47 -7.59 -5.78
CA GLU A 67 -9.11 -8.11 -5.54
C GLU A 67 -8.39 -7.27 -4.49
N GLN A 68 -8.49 -5.93 -4.58
CA GLN A 68 -7.94 -5.02 -3.58
C GLN A 68 -8.58 -5.25 -2.21
N LYS A 69 -9.91 -5.31 -2.15
CA LYS A 69 -10.66 -5.53 -0.91
C LYS A 69 -10.28 -6.87 -0.27
N GLN A 70 -10.23 -7.94 -1.06
CA GLN A 70 -9.86 -9.27 -0.58
C GLN A 70 -8.42 -9.29 -0.02
N CYS A 71 -7.45 -8.74 -0.75
CA CYS A 71 -6.07 -8.67 -0.31
C CYS A 71 -5.90 -7.80 0.95
N ILE A 72 -6.59 -6.66 1.04
CA ILE A 72 -6.58 -5.79 2.23
C ILE A 72 -7.14 -6.52 3.45
N ILE A 73 -8.28 -7.22 3.32
CA ILE A 73 -8.87 -7.97 4.42
C ILE A 73 -7.93 -9.09 4.89
N LEU A 74 -7.36 -9.86 3.96
CA LEU A 74 -6.45 -10.95 4.32
C LEU A 74 -5.19 -10.42 5.01
N PHE A 75 -4.61 -9.34 4.50
CA PHE A 75 -3.38 -8.77 5.05
C PHE A 75 -3.60 -8.09 6.41
N TYR A 76 -4.53 -7.13 6.49
CA TYR A 76 -4.69 -6.29 7.68
C TYR A 76 -5.65 -6.85 8.74
N TYR A 77 -6.69 -7.58 8.34
CA TYR A 77 -7.67 -8.12 9.30
C TYR A 77 -7.38 -9.57 9.69
N LYS A 78 -6.85 -10.37 8.75
CA LYS A 78 -6.50 -11.78 9.00
C LYS A 78 -5.00 -12.02 9.23
N ASN A 79 -4.18 -10.96 9.24
CA ASN A 79 -2.72 -11.01 9.46
C ASN A 79 -2.00 -12.04 8.58
N LYS A 80 -2.41 -12.17 7.32
CA LYS A 80 -1.78 -13.08 6.35
C LYS A 80 -0.55 -12.46 5.71
N SER A 81 0.52 -13.24 5.60
CA SER A 81 1.71 -12.87 4.84
C SER A 81 1.41 -12.85 3.34
N TYR A 82 2.25 -12.16 2.55
CA TYR A 82 2.11 -12.12 1.10
C TYR A 82 2.04 -13.52 0.47
N ASN A 83 2.84 -14.48 0.96
CA ASN A 83 2.85 -15.84 0.45
C ASN A 83 1.56 -16.59 0.80
N GLU A 84 1.06 -16.48 2.03
CA GLU A 84 -0.23 -17.08 2.38
C GLU A 84 -1.37 -16.48 1.54
N ILE A 85 -1.32 -15.19 1.22
CA ILE A 85 -2.33 -14.56 0.37
C ILE A 85 -2.25 -15.10 -1.06
N VAL A 86 -1.05 -15.28 -1.62
CA VAL A 86 -0.84 -15.96 -2.90
C VAL A 86 -1.49 -17.35 -2.87
N ASP A 87 -1.21 -18.13 -1.83
CA ASP A 87 -1.74 -19.49 -1.67
C ASP A 87 -3.27 -19.52 -1.54
N ILE A 88 -3.85 -18.57 -0.80
CA ILE A 88 -5.31 -18.48 -0.55
C ILE A 88 -6.07 -17.99 -1.79
N THR A 89 -5.51 -17.04 -2.53
CA THR A 89 -6.23 -16.33 -3.61
C THR A 89 -5.92 -16.85 -5.01
N GLY A 90 -4.77 -17.51 -5.18
CA GLY A 90 -4.24 -17.90 -6.49
C GLY A 90 -3.64 -16.74 -7.29
N PHE A 91 -3.63 -15.51 -6.76
CA PHE A 91 -2.94 -14.39 -7.38
C PHE A 91 -1.43 -14.56 -7.30
N ASN A 92 -0.70 -14.04 -8.27
CA ASN A 92 0.76 -14.05 -8.21
C ASN A 92 1.30 -13.00 -7.22
N ALA A 93 2.56 -13.15 -6.83
CA ALA A 93 3.18 -12.27 -5.83
C ALA A 93 3.19 -10.79 -6.20
N ASN A 94 3.25 -10.44 -7.50
CA ASN A 94 3.21 -9.05 -7.95
C ASN A 94 1.80 -8.48 -7.88
N GLU A 95 0.79 -9.28 -8.23
CA GLU A 95 -0.62 -8.93 -8.10
C GLU A 95 -0.98 -8.67 -6.63
N VAL A 96 -0.63 -9.58 -5.72
CA VAL A 96 -0.89 -9.40 -4.27
C VAL A 96 -0.28 -8.11 -3.75
N LYS A 97 0.99 -7.84 -4.08
CA LYS A 97 1.65 -6.58 -3.71
C LYS A 97 0.93 -5.37 -4.27
N SER A 98 0.60 -5.39 -5.55
CA SER A 98 -0.09 -4.29 -6.22
C SER A 98 -1.47 -4.04 -5.62
N TYR A 99 -2.25 -5.09 -5.34
CA TYR A 99 -3.58 -4.98 -4.76
C TYR A 99 -3.55 -4.43 -3.34
N ILE A 100 -2.59 -4.85 -2.50
CA ILE A 100 -2.42 -4.30 -1.14
C ILE A 100 -2.01 -2.83 -1.22
N GLN A 101 -0.99 -2.50 -2.02
CA GLN A 101 -0.48 -1.14 -2.13
C GLN A 101 -1.53 -0.17 -2.68
N ASN A 102 -2.16 -0.54 -3.80
CA ASN A 102 -3.19 0.29 -4.42
C ASN A 102 -4.46 0.36 -3.57
N GLY A 103 -4.86 -0.75 -2.94
CA GLY A 103 -5.97 -0.77 -2.00
C GLY A 103 -5.76 0.23 -0.86
N LYS A 104 -4.58 0.21 -0.22
CA LYS A 104 -4.22 1.16 0.84
C LYS A 104 -4.25 2.61 0.36
N ARG A 105 -3.64 2.90 -0.78
CA ARG A 105 -3.62 4.25 -1.37
C ARG A 105 -5.04 4.75 -1.65
N ASN A 106 -5.89 3.90 -2.23
CA ASN A 106 -7.27 4.22 -2.55
C ASN A 106 -8.10 4.48 -1.29
N LEU A 107 -7.93 3.66 -0.24
CA LEU A 107 -8.59 3.90 1.05
C LEU A 107 -8.20 5.25 1.65
N LYS A 108 -6.90 5.57 1.70
CA LYS A 108 -6.43 6.87 2.20
C LYS A 108 -7.06 8.02 1.44
N ASN A 109 -6.97 8.01 0.11
CA ASN A 109 -7.54 9.06 -0.73
C ASN A 109 -9.04 9.23 -0.47
N LYS A 110 -9.78 8.12 -0.41
CA LYS A 110 -11.24 8.17 -0.23
C LYS A 110 -11.64 8.72 1.14
N ILE A 111 -10.94 8.33 2.21
CA ILE A 111 -11.19 8.85 3.55
C ILE A 111 -10.84 10.34 3.62
N THR A 112 -9.72 10.78 3.03
CA THR A 112 -9.36 12.20 2.96
C THR A 112 -10.40 13.02 2.20
N GLU A 113 -10.92 12.51 1.07
CA GLU A 113 -12.02 13.16 0.34
C GLU A 113 -13.29 13.30 1.19
N LEU A 114 -13.68 12.23 1.91
CA LEU A 114 -14.86 12.23 2.78
C LEU A 114 -14.70 13.21 3.94
N HIS A 115 -13.51 13.27 4.55
CA HIS A 115 -13.22 14.21 5.64
C HIS A 115 -13.26 15.67 5.16
N ASN A 116 -12.67 15.98 4.00
CA ASN A 116 -12.68 17.32 3.43
C ASN A 116 -14.10 17.77 3.02
N GLY A 117 -14.94 16.84 2.55
CA GLY A 117 -16.34 17.13 2.23
C GLY A 117 -17.17 17.55 3.45
N GLN A 118 -16.90 16.95 4.63
CA GLN A 118 -17.59 17.28 5.88
C GLN A 118 -17.18 18.63 6.48
N GLN A 119 -16.02 19.18 6.12
CA GLN A 119 -15.57 20.51 6.58
C GLN A 119 -16.05 21.66 5.70
N ALA A 120 -16.58 21.36 4.51
CA ALA A 120 -17.07 22.34 3.55
C ALA A 120 -18.58 22.65 3.69
N GLU A 121 -19.28 21.90 4.55
CA GLU A 121 -20.68 22.09 4.95
C GLU A 121 -20.77 22.79 6.31
#